data_AF-A0AAP7QNU1-F1
#
_entry.id   AF-A0AAP7QNU1-F1
#
_cell.length_a   1.000
_cell.length_b   1.000
_cell.length_c   1.000
_cell.angle_alpha   90.00
_cell.angle_beta   90.00
_cell.angle_gamma   90.00
#
_symmetry.space_group_name_H-M   'P 1'
#
loop_
_entity.id
_entity.type
_entity.pdbx_description
1 polymer ?
#
loop_
_entity_poly.entity_id
_entity_poly.type
_entity_poly.pdbx_seq_one_letter_code
_entity_poly.pdbx_strand_id
1 'polypeptide(L)' 'MKVLEKYSYLIIILCLAAMIVTNFTVNDNTIKNTVSVIGFIIVLLTIIPAAIYRKGQKGR' A
#
# COMPACT_ATOMS: atom_id res chain seq x y z
N MET A 1 -9.54 7.45 15.77
CA MET A 1 -9.56 6.29 14.83
C MET A 1 -9.59 6.66 13.34
N LYS A 2 -10.22 7.77 12.91
CA LYS A 2 -10.19 8.21 11.49
C LYS A 2 -8.79 8.53 10.95
N VAL A 3 -7.88 8.96 11.81
CA VAL A 3 -6.54 9.42 11.42
C VAL A 3 -5.63 8.26 11.00
N LEU A 4 -5.66 7.13 11.70
CA LEU A 4 -4.84 5.95 11.37
C LEU A 4 -5.29 5.31 10.05
N GLU A 5 -6.59 5.16 9.83
CA GLU A 5 -7.13 4.71 8.53
C GLU A 5 -6.77 5.70 7.40
N LYS A 6 -6.89 7.02 7.66
CA LYS A 6 -6.55 8.05 6.66
C LYS A 6 -5.07 8.02 6.28
N TYR A 7 -4.16 7.81 7.24
CA TYR A 7 -2.73 7.66 6.95
C TYR A 7 -2.41 6.34 6.25
N SER A 8 -3.00 5.21 6.64
CA SER A 8 -2.83 3.94 5.92
C SER A 8 -3.31 4.05 4.47
N TYR A 9 -4.42 4.74 4.22
CA TYR A 9 -4.93 4.93 2.88
C TYR A 9 -4.03 5.83 2.03
N LEU A 10 -3.48 6.91 2.62
CA LEU A 10 -2.49 7.76 1.97
C LEU A 10 -1.23 6.99 1.58
N ILE A 11 -0.71 6.14 2.46
CA ILE A 11 0.47 5.30 2.19
C ILE A 11 0.21 4.38 1.00
N ILE A 12 -0.96 3.74 0.95
CA ILE A 12 -1.35 2.86 -0.17
C ILE A 12 -1.41 3.64 -1.48
N ILE A 13 -2.03 4.82 -1.50
CA ILE A 13 -2.12 5.68 -2.70
C ILE A 13 -0.72 6.07 -3.19
N LEU A 14 0.16 6.48 -2.28
CA LEU A 14 1.52 6.91 -2.62
C LEU A 14 2.34 5.75 -3.19
N CYS A 15 2.17 4.54 -2.64
CA CYS A 15 2.82 3.32 -3.12
C CYS A 15 2.32 2.93 -4.53
N LEU A 16 1.01 3.01 -4.76
CA LEU A 16 0.41 2.79 -6.09
C LEU A 16 0.91 3.80 -7.12
N ALA A 17 0.98 5.09 -6.76
CA ALA A 17 1.51 6.12 -7.63
C ALA A 17 2.98 5.85 -8.00
N ALA A 18 3.82 5.48 -7.03
CA ALA A 18 5.22 5.15 -7.28
C ALA A 18 5.38 3.93 -8.21
N MET A 19 4.55 2.89 -8.04
CA MET A 19 4.53 1.73 -8.94
C MET A 19 4.14 2.12 -10.36
N ILE A 20 3.09 2.94 -10.51
CA ILE A 20 2.64 3.43 -11.83
C ILE A 20 3.74 4.24 -12.51
N VAL A 21 4.31 5.24 -11.82
CA VAL A 21 5.38 6.08 -12.36
C VAL A 21 6.55 5.21 -12.81
N THR A 22 7.04 4.32 -11.94
CA THR A 22 8.15 3.42 -12.27
C THR A 22 7.85 2.55 -13.49
N ASN A 23 6.62 2.05 -13.62
CA ASN A 23 6.21 1.23 -14.75
C ASN A 23 6.23 1.98 -16.09
N PHE A 24 5.97 3.30 -16.08
CA PHE A 24 6.00 4.14 -17.28
C PHE A 24 7.37 4.77 -17.55
N THR A 25 8.16 5.08 -16.53
CA THR A 25 9.42 5.83 -16.68
C THR A 25 10.65 4.94 -16.84
N VAL A 26 10.62 3.72 -16.28
CA VAL A 26 11.76 2.81 -16.33
C VAL A 26 11.56 1.84 -17.50
N ASN A 27 12.61 1.50 -18.23
CA ASN A 27 12.56 0.47 -19.29
C ASN A 27 13.06 -0.90 -18.80
N ASP A 28 13.80 -0.94 -17.70
CA ASP A 28 14.30 -2.18 -17.10
C ASP A 28 13.17 -2.95 -16.42
N ASN A 29 12.93 -4.17 -16.89
CA ASN A 29 11.84 -5.01 -16.39
C ASN A 29 12.13 -5.59 -15.00
N THR A 30 13.39 -5.75 -14.63
CA THR A 30 13.82 -6.18 -13.29
C THR A 30 13.44 -5.12 -12.27
N ILE A 31 13.75 -3.85 -12.55
CA ILE A 31 13.42 -2.73 -11.66
C ILE A 31 11.91 -2.60 -11.48
N LYS A 32 11.13 -2.68 -12.58
CA LYS A 32 9.66 -2.68 -12.52
C LYS A 32 9.12 -3.78 -11.62
N ASN A 33 9.63 -4.99 -11.80
CA ASN A 33 9.17 -6.15 -11.04
C ASN A 33 9.54 -6.02 -9.56
N THR A 34 10.77 -5.60 -9.25
CA THR A 34 11.22 -5.35 -7.88
C THR A 34 10.37 -4.30 -7.18
N VAL A 35 10.12 -3.16 -7.83
CA VAL A 35 9.31 -2.07 -7.25
C VAL A 35 7.85 -2.51 -7.07
N SER A 36 7.27 -3.27 -8.00
CA SER A 36 5.94 -3.86 -7.85
C SER A 36 5.84 -4.82 -6.66
N VAL A 37 6.82 -5.71 -6.49
CA VAL A 37 6.85 -6.66 -5.36
C VAL A 37 6.99 -5.92 -4.03
N ILE A 38 7.90 -4.96 -3.94
CA ILE A 38 8.09 -4.16 -2.73
C ILE A 38 6.80 -3.37 -2.41
N GLY A 39 6.22 -2.72 -3.41
CA GLY A 39 4.98 -1.95 -3.23
C GLY A 39 3.82 -2.82 -2.78
N PHE A 40 3.69 -4.02 -3.34
CA PHE A 40 2.68 -4.99 -2.91
C PHE A 40 2.85 -5.42 -1.45
N ILE A 41 4.08 -5.70 -1.01
CA ILE A 41 4.37 -6.07 0.40
C ILE A 41 4.00 -4.92 1.34
N ILE A 42 4.37 -3.68 1.01
CA ILE A 42 4.04 -2.49 1.83
C ILE A 42 2.52 -2.36 1.95
N VAL A 43 1.79 -2.46 0.83
CA VAL A 43 0.33 -2.37 0.80
C VAL A 43 -0.30 -3.47 1.68
N LEU A 44 0.17 -4.72 1.58
CA LEU A 44 -0.28 -5.83 2.42
C LEU A 44 -0.08 -5.55 3.91
N LEU A 45 1.12 -5.11 4.30
CA LEU A 45 1.45 -4.78 5.68
C LEU A 45 0.64 -3.60 6.21
N THR A 46 0.19 -2.66 5.36
CA THR A 46 -0.74 -1.60 5.77
C THR A 46 -2.20 -2.04 5.86
N ILE A 47 -2.65 -2.93 4.97
CA ILE A 47 -4.06 -3.38 4.93
C ILE A 47 -4.37 -4.36 6.06
N ILE A 48 -3.47 -5.29 6.39
CA ILE A 48 -3.72 -6.32 7.41
C ILE A 48 -4.04 -5.68 8.78
N PRO A 49 -3.23 -4.76 9.32
CA PRO A 49 -3.55 -4.07 10.57
C PRO A 49 -4.85 -3.29 10.45
N ALA A 50 -5.05 -2.54 9.35
CA ALA A 50 -6.28 -1.78 9.15
C ALA A 50 -7.53 -2.66 9.18
N ALA A 51 -7.49 -3.83 8.54
CA ALA A 51 -8.58 -4.81 8.53
C ALA A 51 -8.82 -5.42 9.92
N ILE A 52 -7.76 -5.80 10.64
CA ILE A 52 -7.85 -6.33 12.02
C ILE A 52 -8.45 -5.28 12.97
N TYR A 53 -7.95 -4.04 12.91
CA TYR A 53 -8.46 -2.94 13.73
C TYR A 53 -9.92 -2.61 13.42
N ARG A 54 -10.34 -2.66 12.14
CA ARG A 54 -11.73 -2.41 11.74
C ARG A 54 -12.68 -3.53 12.18
N LYS A 55 -12.20 -4.79 12.21
CA LYS A 55 -12.96 -5.92 12.75
C LYS A 55 -13.14 -5.82 14.27
N GLY A 56 -12.11 -5.35 14.99
CA GLY A 56 -12.18 -5.14 16.45
C GLY A 56 -13.14 -4.02 16.90
N GLN A 57 -13.44 -3.05 16.03
CA GLN A 57 -14.41 -1.97 16.32
C GLN A 57 -15.86 -2.35 16.08
N LYS A 58 -16.14 -3.36 15.23
CA LYS A 58 -17.53 -3.79 14.93
C LYS A 58 -18.21 -4.58 16.06
N GLY A 59 -17.50 -4.88 17.14
CA GLY A 59 -18.00 -5.64 18.29
C GLY A 59 -18.23 -4.83 19.57
N ARG A 60 -18.19 -3.49 19.51
CA ARG A 60 -18.50 -2.58 20.61
C ARG A 60 -19.58 -1.60 20.21
#